data_AF-A0A7W0UDV3-F1
#
_entry.id   AF-A0A7W0UDV3-F1
#
_cell.length_a   1.000
_cell.length_b   1.000
_cell.length_c   1.000
_cell.angle_alpha   90.00
_cell.angle_beta   90.00
_cell.angle_gamma   90.00
#
_symmetry.space_group_name_H-M   'P 1'
#
loop_
_entity.id
_entity.type
_entity.pdbx_description
1 polymer ?
#
loop_
_entity_poly.entity_id
_entity_poly.type
_entity_poly.pdbx_seq_one_letter_code
_entity_poly.pdbx_strand_id
1 'polypeptide(L)'
;GFLILAFGMALCFVPISIAALAGVKQAEAGLASGLINTSQQIGGAVGIALLSTVAISRTESEVASGAALPEALTSGFQLAFWVGTGIAAAGVIAALVLIRNEELAEVPEGAPVAAAT
;
A
#
# COMPACT_ATOMS: atom_id res chain seq x y z
N GLY A 1 12.30 -12.98 0.27
CA GLY A 1 11.12 -12.18 -0.09
C GLY A 1 10.20 -11.95 1.10
N PHE A 2 9.57 -13.01 1.62
CA PHE A 2 8.51 -12.89 2.62
C PHE A 2 8.85 -12.10 3.89
N LEU A 3 10.09 -12.17 4.39
CA LEU A 3 10.52 -11.37 5.55
C LEU A 3 10.52 -9.86 5.24
N ILE A 4 11.01 -9.46 4.07
CA ILE A 4 11.01 -8.05 3.63
C ILE A 4 9.58 -7.56 3.44
N LEU A 5 8.72 -8.39 2.85
CA LEU A 5 7.31 -8.08 2.68
C LEU A 5 6.60 -7.90 4.03
N ALA A 6 6.80 -8.82 4.97
CA ALA A 6 6.21 -8.72 6.32
C ALA A 6 6.69 -7.47 7.06
N PHE A 7 7.99 -7.18 6.98
CA PHE A 7 8.57 -5.98 7.57
C PHE A 7 8.00 -4.69 6.95
N GLY A 8 7.97 -4.59 5.62
CA GLY A 8 7.39 -3.45 4.92
C GLY A 8 5.90 -3.28 5.21
N MET A 9 5.14 -4.38 5.26
CA MET A 9 3.72 -4.35 5.61
C MET A 9 3.51 -3.80 7.03
N ALA A 10 4.28 -4.25 8.02
CA ALA A 10 4.20 -3.73 9.38
C ALA A 10 4.52 -2.22 9.44
N LEU A 11 5.54 -1.78 8.70
CA LEU A 11 5.94 -0.38 8.61
C LEU A 11 4.93 0.51 7.88
N CYS A 12 4.08 -0.04 7.02
CA CYS A 12 3.02 0.74 6.38
C CYS A 12 1.73 0.74 7.22
N PHE A 13 1.30 -0.43 7.70
CA PHE A 13 -0.05 -0.61 8.23
C PHE A 13 -0.31 0.20 9.51
N VAL A 14 0.67 0.19 10.44
CA VAL A 14 0.56 0.89 11.72
C VAL A 14 0.49 2.41 11.54
N PRO A 15 1.48 3.08 10.90
CA PRO A 15 1.44 4.54 10.75
C PRO A 15 0.30 5.02 9.85
N ILE A 16 -0.10 4.26 8.81
CA ILE A 16 -1.28 4.60 8.00
C ILE A 16 -2.54 4.61 8.87
N SER A 17 -2.71 3.60 9.73
CA SER A 17 -3.88 3.52 10.61
C SER A 17 -3.89 4.66 11.63
N ILE A 18 -2.74 4.99 12.21
CA ILE A 18 -2.61 6.11 13.16
C ILE A 18 -2.93 7.43 12.44
N ALA A 19 -2.27 7.70 11.31
CA ALA A 19 -2.46 8.94 10.55
C ALA A 19 -3.90 9.12 10.09
N ALA A 20 -4.56 8.05 9.64
CA ALA A 20 -5.92 8.14 9.12
C ALA A 20 -7.01 8.25 10.21
N LEU A 21 -6.68 7.95 11.48
CA LEU A 21 -7.58 8.10 12.62
C LEU A 21 -7.23 9.30 13.51
N ALA A 22 -6.04 9.87 13.36
CA ALA A 22 -5.64 11.10 14.04
C ALA A 22 -6.61 12.24 13.70
N GLY A 23 -7.05 12.99 14.71
CA GLY A 23 -7.98 14.12 14.51
C GLY A 23 -9.45 13.75 14.21
N VAL A 24 -9.77 12.46 14.00
CA VAL A 24 -11.14 12.01 13.74
C VAL A 24 -11.95 11.98 15.04
N LYS A 25 -13.16 12.56 15.04
CA LYS A 25 -14.07 12.49 16.19
C LYS A 25 -14.46 11.04 16.46
N GLN A 26 -14.65 10.65 17.73
CA GLN A 26 -15.04 9.26 18.05
C GLN A 26 -16.28 8.76 17.29
N ALA A 27 -17.27 9.62 17.05
CA ALA A 27 -18.48 9.26 16.30
C ALA A 27 -18.22 8.95 14.81
N GLU A 28 -17.10 9.41 14.25
CA GLU A 28 -16.72 9.27 12.84
C GLU A 28 -15.63 8.20 12.64
N ALA A 29 -15.05 7.65 13.71
CA ALA A 29 -13.97 6.66 13.64
C ALA A 29 -14.36 5.40 12.84
N GLY A 30 -15.63 4.96 12.96
CA GLY A 30 -16.16 3.85 12.17
C GLY A 30 -16.21 4.14 10.66
N LEU A 31 -16.54 5.38 10.29
CA LEU A 31 -16.55 5.83 8.89
C LEU A 31 -15.11 5.92 8.34
N ALA A 32 -14.18 6.50 9.10
CA ALA A 32 -12.77 6.59 8.72
C ALA A 32 -12.16 5.18 8.51
N SER A 33 -12.35 4.27 9.47
CA SER A 33 -11.90 2.88 9.36
C SER A 33 -12.55 2.15 8.18
N GLY A 34 -13.85 2.35 7.95
CA GLY A 34 -14.56 1.79 6.79
C GLY A 34 -13.98 2.27 5.45
N LEU A 35 -13.63 3.55 5.34
CA LEU A 35 -12.98 4.13 4.15
C LEU A 35 -11.59 3.54 3.94
N ILE A 36 -10.79 3.40 5.00
CA ILE A 36 -9.45 2.80 4.95
C ILE A 36 -9.54 1.34 4.46
N ASN A 37 -10.44 0.54 5.04
CA ASN A 37 -10.60 -0.87 4.66
C ASN A 37 -11.11 -1.02 3.22
N THR A 38 -12.06 -0.19 2.81
CA THR A 38 -12.59 -0.19 1.44
C THR A 38 -11.50 0.20 0.44
N SER A 39 -10.72 1.23 0.74
CA SER A 39 -9.61 1.69 -0.10
C SER A 39 -8.54 0.59 -0.25
N GLN A 40 -8.24 -0.14 0.82
CA GLN A 40 -7.32 -1.27 0.77
C GLN A 40 -7.85 -2.44 -0.06
N GLN A 41 -9.12 -2.82 0.11
CA GLN A 41 -9.73 -3.88 -0.68
C GLN A 41 -9.77 -3.53 -2.17
N ILE A 42 -10.19 -2.31 -2.50
CA ILE A 42 -10.22 -1.82 -3.89
C ILE A 42 -8.79 -1.76 -4.44
N GLY A 43 -7.84 -1.18 -3.69
CA GLY A 43 -6.45 -1.10 -4.10
C GLY A 43 -5.81 -2.46 -4.33
N GLY A 44 -6.06 -3.42 -3.44
CA GLY A 44 -5.60 -4.80 -3.58
C GLY A 44 -6.18 -5.49 -4.81
N ALA A 45 -7.49 -5.37 -5.03
CA ALA A 45 -8.16 -5.95 -6.19
C ALA A 45 -7.63 -5.35 -7.52
N VAL A 46 -7.53 -4.02 -7.59
CA VAL A 46 -7.01 -3.32 -8.77
C VAL A 46 -5.54 -3.68 -9.02
N GLY A 47 -4.72 -3.72 -7.97
CA GLY A 47 -3.30 -4.10 -8.08
C GLY A 47 -3.14 -5.52 -8.62
N ILE A 48 -3.88 -6.48 -8.09
CA ILE A 48 -3.85 -7.87 -8.57
C ILE A 48 -4.32 -7.96 -10.02
N ALA A 49 -5.42 -7.28 -10.37
CA ALA A 49 -5.95 -7.28 -11.73
C ALA A 49 -4.92 -6.77 -12.73
N LEU A 50 -4.31 -5.61 -12.46
CA LEU A 50 -3.29 -5.01 -13.33
C LEU A 50 -2.08 -5.92 -13.51
N LEU A 51 -1.50 -6.42 -12.40
CA LEU A 51 -0.30 -7.25 -12.46
C LEU A 51 -0.56 -8.59 -13.14
N SER A 52 -1.73 -9.19 -12.90
CA SER A 52 -2.15 -10.42 -13.57
C SER A 52 -2.31 -10.20 -15.07
N THR A 53 -2.99 -9.13 -15.49
CA THR A 53 -3.15 -8.78 -16.90
C THR A 53 -1.80 -8.62 -17.59
N VAL A 54 -0.84 -7.92 -16.96
CA VAL A 54 0.51 -7.75 -17.52
C VAL A 54 1.24 -9.09 -17.64
N ALA A 55 1.22 -9.91 -16.59
CA ALA A 55 1.89 -11.21 -16.58
C ALA A 55 1.34 -12.14 -17.66
N ILE A 56 0.01 -12.25 -17.75
CA ILE A 56 -0.68 -13.12 -18.71
C ILE A 56 -0.45 -12.61 -20.13
N SER A 57 -0.64 -11.32 -20.40
CA SER A 57 -0.46 -10.76 -21.75
C SER A 57 0.95 -11.00 -22.29
N ARG A 58 1.97 -10.85 -21.44
CA ARG A 58 3.36 -11.11 -21.81
C ARG A 58 3.62 -12.60 -22.03
N THR A 59 3.08 -13.45 -21.17
CA THR A 59 3.19 -14.91 -21.29
C THR A 59 2.57 -15.40 -22.60
N GLU A 60 1.34 -14.97 -22.92
CA GLU A 60 0.64 -15.34 -24.15
C GLU A 60 1.39 -14.88 -25.40
N SER A 61 1.92 -13.65 -25.38
CA SER A 61 2.74 -13.13 -26.47
C SER A 61 4.00 -13.95 -26.72
N GLU A 62 4.70 -14.38 -25.67
CA GLU A 62 5.93 -15.17 -25.81
C GLU A 62 5.65 -16.60 -26.27
N VAL A 63 4.58 -17.23 -25.76
CA VAL A 63 4.12 -18.54 -26.24
C VAL A 63 3.74 -18.47 -27.72
N ALA A 64 3.03 -17.41 -28.14
CA ALA A 64 2.68 -17.20 -29.54
C ALA A 64 3.92 -17.03 -30.44
N SER A 65 5.03 -16.52 -29.90
CA SER A 65 6.33 -16.42 -30.61
C SER A 65 7.16 -17.71 -30.59
N GLY A 66 6.65 -18.78 -29.97
CA GLY A 66 7.29 -20.10 -29.94
C GLY A 66 8.15 -20.38 -28.71
N ALA A 67 8.12 -19.51 -27.69
CA ALA A 67 8.81 -19.77 -26.43
C ALA A 67 8.18 -20.94 -25.66
N ALA A 68 8.99 -21.68 -24.90
CA ALA A 68 8.47 -22.72 -24.01
C ALA A 68 7.67 -22.10 -22.86
N LEU A 69 6.58 -22.75 -22.46
CA LEU A 69 5.68 -22.23 -21.41
C LEU A 69 6.40 -21.82 -20.10
N PRO A 70 7.35 -22.60 -19.55
CA PRO A 70 8.06 -22.20 -18.31
C PRO A 70 8.87 -20.91 -18.46
N GLU A 71 9.46 -20.69 -19.64
CA GLU A 71 10.26 -19.49 -19.95
C GLU A 71 9.33 -18.27 -20.13
N ALA A 72 8.24 -18.45 -20.87
CA ALA A 72 7.22 -17.42 -21.07
C ALA A 72 6.58 -16.97 -19.75
N LEU A 73 6.26 -17.90 -18.84
CA LEU A 73 5.74 -17.59 -17.50
C LEU A 73 6.73 -16.77 -16.67
N THR A 74 8.00 -17.17 -16.69
CA THR A 74 9.07 -16.44 -15.97
C THR A 74 9.20 -15.01 -16.50
N SER A 75 9.22 -14.85 -17.83
CA SER A 75 9.24 -13.54 -18.51
C SER A 75 8.03 -12.69 -18.14
N GLY A 76 6.83 -13.27 -18.11
CA GLY A 76 5.59 -12.62 -17.72
C GLY A 76 5.61 -12.12 -16.28
N PHE A 77 5.98 -12.97 -15.32
CA PHE A 77 6.11 -12.57 -13.92
C PHE A 77 7.20 -11.52 -13.71
N GLN A 78 8.32 -11.62 -14.41
CA GLN A 78 9.39 -10.62 -14.33
C GLN A 78 8.90 -9.25 -14.78
N LEU A 79 8.17 -9.17 -15.90
CA LEU A 79 7.58 -7.91 -16.35
C LEU A 79 6.57 -7.38 -15.33
N ALA A 80 5.70 -8.23 -14.80
CA ALA A 80 4.73 -7.83 -13.78
C ALA A 80 5.42 -7.29 -12.51
N PHE A 81 6.51 -7.90 -12.05
CA PHE A 81 7.28 -7.37 -10.92
C PHE A 81 7.88 -6.00 -11.22
N TRP A 82 8.41 -5.76 -12.42
CA TRP A 82 8.92 -4.44 -12.80
C TRP A 82 7.82 -3.37 -12.82
N VAL A 83 6.64 -3.71 -13.35
CA VAL A 83 5.47 -2.82 -13.28
C VAL A 83 5.09 -2.56 -11.83
N GLY A 84 5.07 -3.59 -10.98
CA GLY A 84 4.82 -3.46 -9.55
C GLY A 84 5.83 -2.57 -8.84
N THR A 85 7.12 -2.67 -9.19
CA THR A 85 8.17 -1.75 -8.69
C THR A 85 7.88 -0.31 -9.12
N GLY A 86 7.46 -0.07 -10.36
CA GLY A 86 7.06 1.26 -10.83
C GLY A 86 5.88 1.84 -10.04
N ILE A 87 4.85 1.05 -9.78
CA ILE A 87 3.69 1.44 -8.96
C ILE A 87 4.12 1.77 -7.53
N ALA A 88 4.95 0.92 -6.92
CA ALA A 88 5.47 1.15 -5.57
C ALA A 88 6.32 2.43 -5.49
N ALA A 89 7.19 2.67 -6.47
CA ALA A 89 8.00 3.88 -6.54
C ALA A 89 7.14 5.14 -6.69
N ALA A 90 6.10 5.10 -7.54
CA ALA A 90 5.13 6.19 -7.65
C ALA A 90 4.40 6.44 -6.32
N GLY A 91 4.04 5.38 -5.58
CA GLY A 91 3.47 5.47 -4.24
C GLY A 91 4.41 6.13 -3.22
N VAL A 92 5.70 5.79 -3.25
CA VAL A 92 6.72 6.46 -2.41
C VAL A 92 6.83 7.95 -2.75
N ILE A 93 6.87 8.30 -4.05
CA ILE A 93 6.92 9.70 -4.48
C ILE A 93 5.66 10.43 -4.03
N ALA A 94 4.48 9.84 -4.20
CA ALA A 94 3.22 10.42 -3.76
C ALA A 94 3.21 10.63 -2.24
N ALA A 95 3.69 9.67 -1.45
CA ALA A 95 3.80 9.82 0.00
C ALA A 95 4.74 10.98 0.37
N LEU A 96 5.92 11.07 -0.26
CA LEU A 96 6.89 12.14 0.01
C LEU A 96 6.40 13.54 -0.39
N VAL A 97 5.54 13.65 -1.41
CA VAL A 97 5.00 14.92 -1.91
C VAL A 97 3.70 15.33 -1.20
N LEU A 98 2.85 14.37 -0.80
CA LEU A 98 1.52 14.65 -0.27
C LEU A 98 1.45 14.73 1.26
N ILE A 99 2.37 14.09 1.99
CA ILE A 99 2.38 14.14 3.46
C ILE A 99 2.84 15.54 3.92
N ARG A 100 1.92 16.36 4.43
CA ARG A 100 2.19 17.68 5.04
C ARG A 100 2.62 17.50 6.50
N ASN A 101 3.70 18.18 6.91
CA ASN A 101 4.29 18.11 8.25
C ASN A 101 3.53 18.90 9.35
N GLU A 102 2.37 19.47 9.03
CA GLU A 102 1.76 20.52 9.84
C GLU A 102 0.91 19.99 11.00
N GLU A 103 0.49 18.72 10.96
CA GLU A 103 -0.29 18.07 12.04
C GLU A 103 0.53 17.69 13.29
N LEU A 104 1.86 17.74 13.23
CA LEU A 104 2.73 17.40 14.36
C LEU A 104 2.96 18.56 15.35
N ALA A 105 2.48 19.76 15.03
CA ALA A 105 2.72 20.97 15.83
C ALA A 105 1.68 21.21 16.95
N GLU A 106 0.56 20.49 16.98
CA GLU A 106 -0.47 20.60 18.03
C GLU A 106 -0.46 19.37 18.95
N VAL A 107 0.67 19.12 19.62
CA VAL A 107 0.62 18.47 20.93
C VAL A 107 0.70 19.59 21.97
N PRO A 108 -0.40 19.96 22.63
CA PRO A 108 -0.34 20.89 23.75
C PRO A 108 0.60 20.31 24.82
N GLU A 109 1.73 20.97 24.98
CA GLU A 109 2.71 20.70 26.02
C GLU A 109 2.03 20.90 27.39
N GLY A 110 1.83 19.79 28.11
CA GLY A 110 1.52 19.78 29.54
C GLY A 110 0.04 19.97 29.93
N ALA A 111 -0.70 18.86 30.02
CA ALA A 111 -1.76 18.73 31.01
C ALA A 111 -1.23 17.82 32.15
N PRO A 112 -1.04 18.34 33.38
CA PRO A 112 -0.55 17.52 34.48
C PRO A 112 -1.51 16.37 34.75
N VAL A 113 -0.98 15.15 34.84
CA VAL A 113 -1.68 13.98 35.35
C VAL A 113 -1.98 14.27 36.82
N ALA A 114 -3.14 14.88 37.08
CA ALA A 114 -3.64 15.05 38.43
C ALA A 114 -3.87 13.66 39.02
N ALA A 115 -3.01 13.29 39.96
CA ALA A 115 -3.21 12.18 40.86
C ALA A 115 -4.58 12.33 41.53
N ALA A 116 -5.44 11.33 41.35
CA ALA A 116 -6.61 11.14 42.19
C ALA A 116 -6.59 9.67 42.65
N THR A 117 -6.08 9.55 43.88
CA THR A 117 -6.41 8.55 44.89
C THR A 117 -7.89 8.21 44.95
#